data_AF-A0A961PM48-F1
#
_entry.id   AF-A0A961PM48-F1
#
_cell.length_a   1.000
_cell.length_b   1.000
_cell.length_c   1.000
_cell.angle_alpha   90.00
_cell.angle_beta   90.00
_cell.angle_gamma   90.00
#
_symmetry.space_group_name_H-M   'P 1'
#
loop_
_entity.id
_entity.type
_entity.pdbx_description
1 polymer ?
#
loop_
_entity_poly.entity_id
_entity_poly.type
_entity_poly.pdbx_seq_one_letter_code
_entity_poly.pdbx_strand_id
1 'polypeptide(L)'
;YKPHPDVEAGLRPGMVADAAEIADLVLTGTDAVSALEVADRVWTMTSGLGFEALLRAIPVTTLGAPFYAGWGLTDDRGPVPDRRLRVHPRPDLDRLTHAALIAYPRYLDPVTRQPCPPELAIERLASGRTGRAPMGLRALAKLQGALASYAHLWR
;
A
#
# COMPACT_ATOMS: atom_id res chain seq x y z
N TYR A 1 9.90 -0.25 -13.65
CA TYR A 1 8.56 0.25 -13.28
C TYR A 1 7.71 -0.91 -12.78
N LYS A 2 7.01 -0.74 -11.65
CA LYS A 2 6.04 -1.71 -11.13
C LYS A 2 4.62 -1.14 -11.28
N PRO A 3 3.80 -1.67 -12.19
CA PRO A 3 2.39 -1.30 -12.27
C PRO A 3 1.66 -1.68 -10.97
N HIS A 4 0.59 -0.96 -10.65
CA HIS A 4 -0.24 -1.31 -9.51
C HIS A 4 -1.11 -2.53 -9.83
N PRO A 5 -1.28 -3.51 -8.92
CA PRO A 5 -2.04 -4.74 -9.20
C PRO A 5 -3.47 -4.48 -9.71
N ASP A 6 -4.22 -3.55 -9.11
CA ASP A 6 -5.56 -3.18 -9.62
C ASP A 6 -5.56 -2.62 -11.05
N VAL A 7 -4.50 -1.95 -11.46
CA VAL A 7 -4.37 -1.42 -12.83
C VAL A 7 -4.12 -2.59 -13.78
N GLU A 8 -3.24 -3.51 -13.41
CA GLU A 8 -2.97 -4.74 -14.18
C GLU A 8 -4.22 -5.62 -14.29
N ALA A 9 -5.03 -5.69 -13.23
CA ALA A 9 -6.28 -6.43 -13.20
C ALA A 9 -7.45 -5.71 -13.91
N GLY A 10 -7.24 -4.50 -14.45
CA GLY A 10 -8.29 -3.71 -15.11
C GLY A 10 -9.37 -3.17 -14.17
N LEU A 11 -9.14 -3.20 -12.86
CA LEU A 11 -10.09 -2.75 -11.83
C LEU A 11 -10.06 -1.22 -11.65
N ARG A 12 -9.01 -0.55 -12.14
CA ARG A 12 -8.90 0.91 -12.10
C ARG A 12 -8.06 1.47 -13.26
N PRO A 13 -8.32 2.73 -13.68
CA PRO A 13 -7.46 3.41 -14.64
C PRO A 13 -6.08 3.72 -14.03
N GLY A 14 -5.09 3.96 -14.90
CA GLY A 14 -3.71 4.29 -14.50
C GLY A 14 -2.63 3.50 -15.22
N MET A 15 -2.99 2.80 -16.32
CA MET A 15 -2.00 2.21 -17.21
C MET A 15 -1.13 3.31 -17.82
N VAL A 16 0.18 3.09 -17.79
CA VAL A 16 1.16 3.92 -18.49
C VAL A 16 1.47 3.19 -19.79
N ALA A 17 0.87 3.64 -20.90
CA ALA A 17 0.88 2.93 -22.17
C ALA A 17 2.30 2.77 -22.76
N ASP A 18 3.14 3.78 -22.53
CA ASP A 18 4.52 3.92 -22.97
C ASP A 18 5.53 3.46 -21.90
N ALA A 19 5.10 2.72 -20.87
CA ALA A 19 5.96 2.31 -19.76
C ALA A 19 7.23 1.57 -20.20
N ALA A 20 7.14 0.78 -21.27
CA ALA A 20 8.27 0.04 -21.83
C ALA A 20 9.26 0.92 -22.62
N GLU A 21 8.86 2.13 -23.01
CA GLU A 21 9.73 3.11 -23.69
C GLU A 21 10.50 3.95 -22.67
N ILE A 22 9.96 4.14 -21.47
CA ILE A 22 10.52 5.02 -20.42
C ILE A 22 11.16 4.26 -19.25
N ALA A 23 11.05 2.93 -19.21
CA ALA A 23 11.66 2.09 -18.18
C ALA A 23 12.34 0.88 -18.80
N ASP A 24 13.53 0.54 -18.30
CA ASP A 24 14.30 -0.62 -18.78
C ASP A 24 13.56 -1.95 -18.56
N LEU A 25 12.74 -2.02 -17.50
CA LEU A 25 11.93 -3.19 -17.14
C LEU A 25 10.57 -2.78 -16.60
N VAL A 26 9.53 -3.51 -17.01
CA VAL A 26 8.17 -3.41 -16.44
C VAL A 26 7.85 -4.72 -15.72
N LEU A 27 7.68 -4.65 -14.41
CA LEU A 27 7.48 -5.81 -13.53
C LEU A 27 5.99 -6.22 -13.48
N THR A 28 5.42 -6.59 -14.63
CA THR A 28 4.04 -7.10 -14.68
C THR A 28 3.92 -8.46 -13.99
N GLY A 29 2.78 -8.71 -13.34
CA GLY A 29 2.50 -9.99 -12.66
C GLY A 29 3.45 -10.36 -11.51
N THR A 30 4.35 -9.45 -11.13
CA THR A 30 5.28 -9.62 -10.02
C THR A 30 4.62 -9.15 -8.73
N ASP A 31 4.80 -9.84 -7.61
CA ASP A 31 4.32 -9.32 -6.34
C ASP A 31 5.22 -8.17 -5.84
N ALA A 32 4.63 -7.27 -5.05
CA ALA A 32 5.34 -6.07 -4.63
C ALA A 32 6.46 -6.37 -3.61
N VAL A 33 6.36 -7.46 -2.85
CA VAL A 33 7.36 -7.81 -1.83
C VAL A 33 8.63 -8.31 -2.50
N SER A 34 8.52 -9.23 -3.46
CA SER A 34 9.65 -9.71 -4.25
C SER A 34 10.36 -8.57 -4.98
N ALA A 35 9.61 -7.58 -5.49
CA ALA A 35 10.20 -6.40 -6.12
C ALA A 35 10.99 -5.53 -5.11
N LEU A 36 10.54 -5.43 -3.86
CA LEU A 36 11.26 -4.71 -2.80
C LEU A 36 12.52 -5.45 -2.34
N GLU A 37 12.52 -6.77 -2.31
CA GLU A 37 13.68 -7.58 -1.86
C GLU A 37 14.94 -7.35 -2.71
N VAL A 38 14.76 -6.96 -3.97
CA VAL A 38 15.86 -6.69 -4.91
C VAL A 38 16.06 -5.20 -5.20
N ALA A 39 15.35 -4.31 -4.49
CA ALA A 39 15.40 -2.88 -4.75
C ALA A 39 16.41 -2.17 -3.85
N ASP A 40 17.40 -1.51 -4.46
CA ASP A 40 18.33 -0.62 -3.74
C ASP A 40 17.68 0.71 -3.31
N ARG A 41 16.61 1.12 -4.00
CA ARG A 41 15.86 2.35 -3.74
C ARG A 41 14.47 2.27 -4.34
N VAL A 42 13.50 2.92 -3.70
CA VAL A 42 12.13 3.06 -4.21
C VAL A 42 11.83 4.52 -4.52
N TRP A 43 11.33 4.78 -5.73
CA TRP A 43 10.74 6.06 -6.13
C TRP A 43 9.22 5.91 -6.19
N THR A 44 8.51 6.86 -5.59
CA THR A 44 7.05 6.81 -5.57
C THR A 44 6.43 8.21 -5.55
N MET A 45 5.21 8.35 -6.08
CA MET A 45 4.43 9.57 -5.87
C MET A 45 3.81 9.58 -4.49
N THR A 46 2.84 8.70 -4.25
CA THR A 46 2.07 8.63 -2.99
C THR A 46 1.68 7.19 -2.59
N SER A 47 2.31 6.17 -3.19
CA SER A 47 1.92 4.76 -2.95
C SER A 47 2.20 4.33 -1.51
N GLY A 48 1.34 3.47 -0.95
CA GLY A 48 1.62 2.80 0.33
C GLY A 48 2.91 1.96 0.29
N LEU A 49 3.31 1.49 -0.90
CA LEU A 49 4.53 0.71 -1.09
C LEU A 49 5.81 1.45 -0.65
N GLY A 50 5.82 2.78 -0.72
CA GLY A 50 6.95 3.55 -0.20
C GLY A 50 7.08 3.46 1.32
N PHE A 51 5.98 3.35 2.06
CA PHE A 51 6.04 3.08 3.51
C PHE A 51 6.57 1.68 3.79
N GLU A 52 6.13 0.68 3.01
CA GLU A 52 6.62 -0.70 3.13
C GLU A 52 8.12 -0.82 2.81
N ALA A 53 8.63 0.01 1.92
CA ALA A 53 10.06 0.12 1.64
C ALA A 53 10.84 0.73 2.81
N LEU A 54 10.30 1.77 3.45
CA LEU A 54 10.90 2.34 4.68
C LEU A 54 11.00 1.31 5.80
N LEU A 55 9.96 0.49 6.00
CA LEU A 55 9.97 -0.61 6.98
C LEU A 55 11.07 -1.65 6.73
N ARG A 56 11.54 -1.76 5.49
CA ARG A 56 12.64 -2.65 5.07
C ARG A 56 13.99 -1.95 5.02
N ALA A 57 14.08 -0.73 5.55
CA ALA A 57 15.27 0.12 5.49
C ALA A 57 15.76 0.42 4.05
N ILE A 58 14.87 0.33 3.05
CA ILE A 58 15.18 0.71 1.68
C ILE A 58 15.04 2.23 1.56
N PRO A 59 16.02 2.96 1.01
CA PRO A 59 15.89 4.38 0.73
C PRO A 59 14.67 4.70 -0.14
N VAL A 60 13.91 5.73 0.23
CA VAL A 60 12.69 6.12 -0.50
C VAL A 60 12.76 7.57 -0.93
N THR A 61 12.52 7.81 -2.22
CA THR A 61 12.34 9.15 -2.80
C THR A 61 10.86 9.34 -3.12
N THR A 62 10.26 10.44 -2.65
CA THR A 62 8.85 10.75 -2.89
C THR A 62 8.69 11.98 -3.78
N LEU A 63 7.93 11.83 -4.87
CA LEU A 63 7.56 12.92 -5.78
C LEU A 63 6.26 13.63 -5.35
N GLY A 64 5.43 12.97 -4.56
CA GLY A 64 4.25 13.55 -3.91
C GLY A 64 4.43 13.65 -2.39
N ALA A 65 3.32 13.86 -1.68
CA ALA A 65 3.31 14.01 -0.22
C ALA A 65 2.46 12.92 0.49
N PRO A 66 2.82 11.62 0.38
CA PRO A 66 2.15 10.56 1.14
C PRO A 66 2.27 10.79 2.65
N PHE A 67 1.53 10.06 3.47
CA PHE A 67 1.49 10.28 4.92
C PHE A 67 2.86 10.18 5.60
N TYR A 68 3.80 9.42 5.00
CA TYR A 68 5.15 9.17 5.50
C TYR A 68 6.21 10.15 4.97
N ALA A 69 5.86 11.07 4.06
CA ALA A 69 6.76 12.12 3.56
C ALA A 69 6.75 13.38 4.44
N GLY A 70 7.86 14.12 4.47
CA GLY A 70 8.01 15.36 5.23
C GLY A 70 8.40 15.18 6.70
N TRP A 71 8.79 13.97 7.10
CA TRP A 71 9.22 13.64 8.46
C TRP A 71 10.75 13.45 8.59
N GLY A 72 11.48 13.55 7.48
CA GLY A 72 12.93 13.32 7.42
C GLY A 72 13.33 11.85 7.27
N LEU A 73 12.38 10.97 6.94
CA LEU A 73 12.61 9.55 6.66
C LEU A 73 12.74 9.26 5.15
N THR A 74 12.42 10.24 4.31
CA THR A 74 12.37 10.15 2.84
C THR A 74 13.15 11.29 2.20
N ASP A 75 13.60 11.06 0.96
CA ASP A 75 14.08 12.10 0.06
C ASP A 75 12.86 12.73 -0.64
N ASP A 76 12.34 13.81 -0.05
CA ASP A 76 11.14 14.50 -0.50
C ASP A 76 11.48 15.47 -1.66
N ARG A 77 11.04 15.16 -2.88
CA ARG A 77 11.25 16.00 -4.08
C ARG A 77 10.06 16.89 -4.42
N GLY A 78 8.89 16.57 -3.88
CA GLY A 78 7.67 17.37 -4.01
C GLY A 78 7.41 18.23 -2.78
N PRO A 79 6.47 19.19 -2.86
CA PRO A 79 6.06 19.98 -1.70
C PRO A 79 5.40 19.07 -0.66
N VAL A 80 5.85 19.16 0.60
CA VAL A 80 5.27 18.46 1.75
C VAL A 80 4.61 19.45 2.70
N PRO A 81 3.55 19.07 3.44
CA PRO A 81 2.86 20.00 4.33
C PRO A 81 3.79 20.55 5.42
N ASP A 82 3.88 21.88 5.56
CA ASP A 82 4.78 22.54 6.51
C ASP A 82 4.60 22.04 7.96
N ARG A 83 3.38 21.63 8.33
CA ARG A 83 3.10 21.10 9.67
C ARG A 83 3.98 19.89 10.02
N ARG A 84 4.43 19.12 9.03
CA ARG A 84 5.30 17.95 9.22
C ARG A 84 6.76 18.37 9.40
N LEU A 85 7.19 19.36 8.61
CA LEU A 85 8.53 19.94 8.68
C LEU A 85 8.83 20.64 10.00
N ARG A 86 7.79 21.20 10.67
CA ARG A 86 7.91 21.91 11.94
C ARG A 86 7.96 21.01 13.19
N VAL A 87 7.79 19.69 13.06
CA VAL A 87 7.83 18.78 14.21
C VAL A 87 9.27 18.49 14.63
N HIS A 88 9.59 18.85 15.88
CA HIS A 88 10.89 18.62 16.49
C HIS A 88 10.75 18.04 17.91
N PRO A 89 11.53 17.00 18.27
CA PRO A 89 12.43 16.24 17.39
C PRO A 89 11.65 15.51 16.27
N ARG A 90 12.31 15.26 15.13
CA ARG A 90 11.70 14.50 14.03
C ARG A 90 11.39 13.07 14.49
N PRO A 91 10.26 12.46 14.08
CA PRO A 91 9.96 11.09 14.43
C PRO A 91 10.93 10.15 13.70
N ASP A 92 11.38 9.12 14.40
CA ASP A 92 12.02 7.97 13.78
C ASP A 92 10.98 7.07 13.11
N LEU A 93 11.46 6.03 12.43
CA LEU A 93 10.60 5.07 11.74
C LEU A 93 9.64 4.35 12.70
N ASP A 94 10.10 4.03 13.92
CA ASP A 94 9.28 3.34 14.91
C ASP A 94 8.09 4.19 15.36
N ARG A 95 8.31 5.48 15.64
CA ARG A 95 7.22 6.41 15.99
C ARG A 95 6.22 6.60 14.87
N LEU A 96 6.71 6.73 13.62
CA LEU A 96 5.81 6.82 12.46
C LEU A 96 5.02 5.53 12.28
N THR A 97 5.66 4.38 12.47
CA THR A 97 5.03 3.05 12.35
C THR A 97 3.97 2.83 13.42
N HIS A 98 4.28 3.16 14.68
CA HIS A 98 3.31 3.12 15.76
C HIS A 98 2.12 4.04 15.46
N ALA A 99 2.36 5.26 15.00
CA ALA A 99 1.28 6.17 14.65
C ALA A 99 0.39 5.60 13.53
N ALA A 100 0.99 5.06 12.47
CA ALA A 100 0.28 4.62 11.26
C ALA A 100 -0.41 3.25 11.41
N LEU A 101 0.17 2.32 12.16
CA LEU A 101 -0.29 0.92 12.25
C LEU A 101 -0.84 0.54 13.63
N ILE A 102 -0.71 1.38 14.65
CA ILE A 102 -1.19 1.05 16.01
C ILE A 102 -2.18 2.11 16.50
N ALA A 103 -1.76 3.37 16.58
CA ALA A 103 -2.57 4.42 17.20
C ALA A 103 -3.70 4.94 16.30
N TYR A 104 -3.46 5.06 14.99
CA TYR A 104 -4.43 5.59 14.03
C TYR A 104 -5.55 4.60 13.64
N PRO A 105 -5.25 3.36 13.23
CA PRO A 105 -6.28 2.43 12.76
C PRO A 105 -7.05 1.75 13.90
N ARG A 106 -8.21 1.19 13.57
CA ARG A 106 -8.97 0.27 14.43
C ARG A 106 -9.02 -1.09 13.74
N TYR A 107 -8.65 -2.14 14.46
CA TYR A 107 -8.66 -3.50 13.91
C TYR A 107 -9.88 -4.28 14.37
N LEU A 108 -10.36 -5.15 13.49
CA LEU A 108 -11.46 -6.07 13.73
C LEU A 108 -10.93 -7.49 13.59
N ASP A 109 -11.12 -8.32 14.61
CA ASP A 109 -10.72 -9.73 14.52
C ASP A 109 -11.64 -10.41 13.50
N PRO A 110 -11.10 -10.96 12.40
CA PRO A 110 -11.91 -11.54 11.35
C PRO A 110 -12.64 -12.82 11.79
N VAL A 111 -12.25 -13.41 12.92
CA VAL A 111 -12.92 -14.59 13.50
C VAL A 111 -14.09 -14.18 14.40
N THR A 112 -13.83 -13.37 15.44
CA THR A 112 -14.84 -13.00 16.45
C THR A 112 -15.70 -11.82 16.02
N ARG A 113 -15.27 -11.04 15.03
CA ARG A 113 -15.85 -9.75 14.63
C ARG A 113 -15.92 -8.74 15.77
N GLN A 114 -15.01 -8.83 16.73
CA GLN A 114 -14.85 -7.87 17.82
C GLN A 114 -13.62 -6.99 17.58
N PRO A 115 -13.56 -5.78 18.18
CA PRO A 115 -12.35 -4.98 18.18
C PRO A 115 -11.16 -5.78 18.69
N CYS A 116 -10.01 -5.67 18.02
CA CYS A 116 -8.80 -6.37 18.41
C CYS A 116 -7.56 -5.48 18.27
N PRO A 117 -6.43 -5.84 18.89
CA PRO A 117 -5.16 -5.16 18.67
C PRO A 117 -4.51 -5.61 17.33
N PRO A 118 -3.62 -4.79 16.73
CA PRO A 118 -2.95 -5.11 15.46
C PRO A 118 -2.20 -6.44 15.49
N GLU A 119 -1.60 -6.80 16.62
CA GLU A 119 -0.82 -8.03 16.80
C GLU A 119 -1.68 -9.26 16.55
N LEU A 120 -2.92 -9.26 17.09
CA LEU A 120 -3.87 -10.34 16.85
C LEU A 120 -4.32 -10.36 15.38
N ALA A 121 -4.57 -9.20 14.77
CA ALA A 121 -4.95 -9.13 13.36
C ALA A 121 -3.85 -9.73 12.45
N ILE A 122 -2.58 -9.42 12.71
CA ILE A 122 -1.42 -9.98 12.01
C ILE A 122 -1.32 -11.48 12.23
N GLU A 123 -1.45 -11.96 13.48
CA GLU A 123 -1.42 -13.39 13.79
C GLU A 123 -2.51 -14.17 13.04
N ARG A 124 -3.73 -13.62 12.97
CA ARG A 124 -4.86 -14.21 12.23
C ARG A 124 -4.57 -14.29 10.73
N LEU A 125 -4.03 -13.22 10.15
CA LEU A 125 -3.65 -13.19 8.73
C LEU A 125 -2.54 -14.19 8.42
N ALA A 126 -1.46 -14.18 9.20
CA ALA A 126 -0.31 -15.07 9.02
C ALA A 126 -0.68 -16.56 9.18
N SER A 127 -1.57 -16.88 10.12
CA SER A 127 -2.05 -18.25 10.34
C SER A 127 -3.20 -18.67 9.40
N GLY A 128 -3.66 -17.78 8.51
CA GLY A 128 -4.80 -18.05 7.62
C GLY A 128 -6.16 -18.17 8.35
N ARG A 129 -6.23 -17.84 9.64
CA ARG A 129 -7.44 -17.89 10.47
C ARG A 129 -8.27 -16.62 10.29
N THR A 130 -8.73 -16.34 9.08
CA THR A 130 -9.44 -15.10 8.73
C THR A 130 -10.97 -15.22 8.81
N GLY A 131 -11.49 -16.23 9.51
CA GLY A 131 -12.92 -16.55 9.50
C GLY A 131 -13.39 -17.04 8.12
N ARG A 132 -14.54 -17.72 8.06
CA ARG A 132 -15.15 -18.11 6.78
C ARG A 132 -16.18 -17.05 6.40
N ALA A 133 -15.90 -16.26 5.36
CA ALA A 133 -16.93 -15.44 4.75
C ALA A 133 -18.07 -16.37 4.26
N PRO A 134 -19.35 -16.04 4.53
CA PRO A 134 -20.48 -16.80 4.00
C PRO A 134 -20.33 -17.00 2.49
N MET A 135 -20.65 -18.20 1.98
CA MET A 135 -20.47 -18.52 0.56
C MET A 135 -21.18 -17.50 -0.36
N GLY A 136 -22.34 -16.97 0.06
CA GLY A 136 -23.05 -15.92 -0.67
C GLY A 136 -22.25 -14.63 -0.81
N LEU A 137 -21.56 -14.17 0.23
CA LEU A 137 -20.69 -12.99 0.18
C LEU A 137 -19.46 -13.22 -0.71
N ARG A 138 -18.91 -14.43 -0.73
CA ARG A 138 -17.80 -14.77 -1.64
C ARG A 138 -18.25 -14.80 -3.09
N ALA A 139 -19.44 -15.35 -3.37
CA ALA A 139 -20.02 -15.34 -4.70
C ALA A 139 -20.32 -13.91 -5.17
N LEU A 140 -20.91 -13.08 -4.29
CA LEU A 140 -21.19 -11.67 -4.59
C LEU A 140 -19.90 -10.89 -4.86
N ALA A 141 -18.86 -11.06 -4.05
CA ALA A 141 -17.57 -10.39 -4.24
C ALA A 141 -16.90 -10.80 -5.57
N LYS A 142 -16.98 -12.09 -5.96
CA LYS A 142 -16.49 -12.55 -7.27
C LYS A 142 -17.29 -11.96 -8.42
N LEU A 143 -18.62 -11.92 -8.30
CA LEU A 143 -19.49 -11.31 -9.31
C LEU A 143 -19.20 -9.81 -9.44
N GLN A 144 -19.02 -9.12 -8.32
CA GLN A 144 -18.65 -7.70 -8.29
C GLN A 144 -17.29 -7.46 -8.96
N GLY A 145 -16.28 -8.29 -8.69
CA GLY A 145 -14.97 -8.19 -9.35
C GLY A 145 -15.06 -8.42 -10.87
N ALA A 146 -15.84 -9.42 -11.30
CA ALA A 146 -16.08 -9.67 -12.72
C ALA A 146 -16.79 -8.48 -13.40
N LEU A 147 -17.83 -7.93 -12.76
CA LEU A 147 -18.59 -6.78 -13.28
C LEU A 147 -17.82 -5.45 -13.20
N ALA A 148 -16.88 -5.29 -12.28
CA ALA A 148 -16.03 -4.10 -12.17
C ALA A 148 -15.19 -3.89 -13.44
N SER A 149 -14.77 -4.99 -14.10
CA SER A 149 -14.10 -4.95 -15.41
C SER A 149 -15.00 -4.42 -16.55
N TYR A 150 -16.32 -4.43 -16.33
CA TYR A 150 -17.34 -3.91 -17.25
C TYR A 150 -17.93 -2.57 -16.79
N ALA A 151 -17.28 -1.86 -15.87
CA ALA A 151 -17.80 -0.59 -15.33
C ALA A 151 -18.06 0.48 -16.41
N HIS A 152 -17.48 0.34 -17.61
CA HIS A 152 -17.73 1.19 -18.78
C HIS A 152 -19.10 0.98 -19.45
N LEU A 153 -19.83 -0.10 -19.14
CA LEU A 153 -21.20 -0.35 -19.64
C LEU A 153 -22.29 0.29 -18.77
N TRP A 154 -21.93 0.77 -17.57
CA TRP A 154 -22.86 1.28 -16.56
C TRP A 154 -22.47 2.68 -16.04
N ARG A 155 -21.57 3.35 -16.76
CA ARG A 155 -21.24 4.79 -16.66
C ARG A 155 -21.66 5.48 -17.94
#